data_AF-A0A6L6IQR6-F1
#
_entry.id   AF-A0A6L6IQR6-F1
#
_cell.length_a   1.000
_cell.length_b   1.000
_cell.length_c   1.000
_cell.angle_alpha   90.00
_cell.angle_beta   90.00
_cell.angle_gamma   90.00
#
_symmetry.space_group_name_H-M   'P 1'
#
loop_
_entity.id
_entity.type
_entity.pdbx_description
1 polymer ?
#
loop_
_entity_poly.entity_id
_entity_poly.type
_entity_poly.pdbx_seq_one_letter_code
_entity_poly.pdbx_strand_id
1 'polypeptide(L)'
;MYSVSKYIFYTTLILYVLTLLTVSYVGVYLTYVAIPVIVVSGLLMKLLGKRKSKSGEVSNVVARVLNDTNAGLERFNKGMHWFNEKNRIINEKTKPLNEQIHAIRMKMNEPEVKLKYETDPEKIKTLNALIESMEKDIRIIESKKDEIKMAIEIDIARKRINE
;
A
#
# COMPACT_ATOMS: atom_id res chain seq x y z
N MET A 1 41.42 9.46 -5.19
CA MET A 1 40.27 8.73 -4.60
C MET A 1 40.16 7.28 -5.10
N TYR A 2 40.38 6.97 -6.39
CA TYR A 2 40.33 5.57 -6.90
C TYR A 2 41.35 4.63 -6.25
N SER A 3 42.57 5.10 -5.99
CA SER A 3 43.64 4.28 -5.40
C SER A 3 43.37 3.86 -3.95
N VAL A 4 42.71 4.72 -3.17
CA VAL A 4 42.33 4.46 -1.77
C VAL A 4 41.18 3.45 -1.71
N SER A 5 40.16 3.61 -2.54
CA SER A 5 39.04 2.66 -2.63
C SER A 5 39.48 1.27 -3.12
N LYS A 6 40.42 1.22 -4.07
CA LYS A 6 41.01 -0.04 -4.55
C LYS A 6 41.76 -0.75 -3.43
N TYR A 7 42.55 -0.01 -2.64
CA TYR A 7 43.28 -0.57 -1.51
C TYR A 7 42.34 -1.15 -0.45
N ILE A 8 41.30 -0.42 -0.06
CA ILE A 8 40.28 -0.86 0.90
C ILE A 8 39.54 -2.11 0.38
N PHE A 9 39.19 -2.14 -0.90
CA PHE A 9 38.54 -3.31 -1.50
C PHE A 9 39.41 -4.56 -1.43
N TYR A 10 40.66 -4.50 -1.88
CA TYR A 10 41.54 -5.67 -1.86
C TYR A 10 41.93 -6.09 -0.43
N THR A 11 42.09 -5.15 0.50
CA THR A 11 42.34 -5.49 1.91
C THR A 11 41.13 -6.16 2.57
N THR A 12 39.92 -5.66 2.34
CA THR A 12 38.70 -6.34 2.84
C THR A 12 38.48 -7.71 2.21
N LEU A 13 38.81 -7.87 0.92
CA LEU A 13 38.71 -9.15 0.21
C LEU A 13 39.72 -10.18 0.73
N ILE A 14 40.96 -9.77 0.99
CA ILE A 14 42.01 -10.64 1.55
C ILE A 14 41.67 -11.02 3.00
N LEU A 15 41.23 -10.06 3.81
CA LEU A 15 40.83 -10.33 5.20
C LEU A 15 39.65 -11.30 5.26
N TYR A 16 38.66 -11.13 4.36
CA TYR A 16 37.53 -12.04 4.21
C TYR A 16 37.96 -13.46 3.85
N VAL A 17 38.82 -13.64 2.84
CA VAL A 17 39.34 -14.96 2.45
C VAL A 17 40.12 -15.62 3.61
N LEU A 18 40.92 -14.85 4.36
CA LEU A 18 41.64 -15.35 5.54
C LEU A 18 40.69 -15.79 6.67
N THR A 19 39.62 -15.03 6.94
CA THR A 19 38.61 -15.40 7.96
C THR A 19 37.83 -16.67 7.57
N LEU A 20 37.60 -16.87 6.27
CA LEU A 20 36.90 -18.04 5.73
C LEU A 20 37.75 -19.32 5.85
N LEU A 21 39.08 -19.20 5.76
CA LEU A 21 40.02 -20.31 5.95
C LEU A 21 40.28 -20.66 7.42
N THR A 22 40.10 -19.72 8.34
CA THR A 22 40.46 -19.89 9.76
C THR A 22 39.27 -20.15 10.68
N VAL A 23 38.05 -19.70 10.34
CA VAL A 23 36.89 -19.80 11.23
C VAL A 23 35.66 -20.34 10.49
N SER A 24 35.50 -21.67 10.52
CA SER A 24 34.52 -22.41 9.70
C SER A 24 33.04 -22.10 10.01
N TYR A 25 32.70 -21.70 11.25
CA TYR A 25 31.31 -21.40 11.64
C TYR A 25 30.93 -19.93 11.48
N VAL A 26 31.86 -19.01 11.79
CA VAL A 26 31.61 -17.55 11.72
C VAL A 26 31.72 -17.04 10.28
N GLY A 27 32.53 -17.68 9.43
CA GLY A 27 32.68 -17.34 8.02
C GLY A 27 31.35 -17.35 7.26
N VAL A 28 30.47 -18.33 7.53
CA VAL A 28 29.14 -18.43 6.91
C VAL A 28 28.28 -17.23 7.25
N TYR A 29 28.24 -16.82 8.52
CA TYR A 29 27.47 -15.64 8.94
C TYR A 29 28.03 -14.34 8.37
N LEU A 30 29.36 -14.25 8.24
CA LEU A 30 30.01 -13.10 7.63
C LEU A 30 29.66 -12.97 6.15
N THR A 31 29.46 -14.08 5.42
CA THR A 31 29.11 -14.07 3.99
C THR A 31 27.75 -13.40 3.73
N TYR A 32 26.77 -13.60 4.62
CA TYR A 32 25.44 -12.99 4.49
C TYR A 32 25.46 -11.46 4.57
N VAL A 33 26.46 -10.89 5.25
CA VAL A 33 26.64 -9.43 5.34
C VAL A 33 27.62 -8.93 4.28
N ALA A 34 28.69 -9.67 4.03
CA ALA A 34 29.74 -9.28 3.10
C ALA A 34 29.28 -9.28 1.64
N ILE A 35 28.51 -10.28 1.20
CA ILE A 35 28.03 -10.37 -0.19
C ILE A 35 27.13 -9.17 -0.54
N PRO A 36 26.10 -8.80 0.25
CA PRO A 36 25.32 -7.60 0.00
C PRO A 36 26.17 -6.32 0.00
N VAL A 37 27.10 -6.18 0.95
CA VAL A 37 27.98 -5.00 1.03
C VAL A 37 28.87 -4.89 -0.20
N ILE A 38 29.43 -6.00 -0.69
CA ILE A 38 30.26 -6.04 -1.90
C ILE A 38 29.43 -5.73 -3.15
N VAL A 39 28.21 -6.27 -3.25
CA VAL A 39 27.31 -6.02 -4.38
C VAL A 39 26.89 -4.54 -4.42
N VAL A 40 26.45 -3.98 -3.29
CA VAL A 40 26.07 -2.56 -3.20
C VAL A 40 27.27 -1.66 -3.47
N SER A 41 28.44 -1.97 -2.90
CA SER A 41 29.67 -1.19 -3.14
C SER A 41 30.11 -1.27 -4.61
N GLY A 42 30.04 -2.44 -5.23
CA GLY A 42 30.35 -2.63 -6.66
C GLY A 42 29.36 -1.92 -7.58
N LEU A 43 28.06 -1.91 -7.24
CA LEU A 43 27.02 -1.21 -7.98
C LEU A 43 27.23 0.32 -7.88
N LEU A 44 27.51 0.84 -6.69
CA LEU A 44 27.86 2.24 -6.48
C LEU A 44 29.11 2.62 -7.27
N MET A 45 30.15 1.79 -7.23
CA MET A 45 31.39 2.05 -7.97
C MET A 45 31.20 2.01 -9.49
N LYS A 46 30.28 1.17 -10.00
CA LYS A 46 29.88 1.13 -11.42
C LYS A 46 29.08 2.37 -11.82
N LEU A 47 28.22 2.88 -10.94
CA LEU A 47 27.43 4.10 -11.18
C LEU A 47 28.29 5.37 -11.07
N LEU A 48 29.24 5.42 -10.12
CA LEU A 48 30.10 6.57 -9.88
C LEU A 48 31.38 6.56 -10.74
N GLY A 49 31.79 5.41 -11.28
CA GLY A 49 33.07 5.23 -12.00
C GLY A 49 33.15 5.85 -13.41
N LYS A 50 32.03 6.38 -13.94
CA LYS A 50 32.04 7.16 -15.19
C LYS A 50 31.70 8.61 -14.90
N ARG A 51 32.74 9.45 -14.69
CA ARG A 51 32.71 10.90 -15.00
C ARG A 51 34.11 11.51 -14.83
N LYS A 52 34.86 11.62 -15.94
CA LYS A 52 35.82 12.72 -16.11
C LYS A 52 35.07 13.89 -16.76
N SER A 53 34.97 14.99 -16.01
CA SER A 53 34.78 16.39 -16.42
C SER A 53 33.95 16.70 -17.68
N LYS A 54 32.68 17.06 -17.45
CA LYS A 54 32.01 18.22 -18.06
C LYS A 54 31.06 18.82 -17.00
N SER A 55 31.62 19.65 -16.13
CA SER A 55 30.95 20.18 -14.92
C SER A 55 29.62 20.90 -15.21
N GLY A 56 29.48 21.55 -16.38
CA GLY A 56 28.26 22.28 -16.76
C GLY A 56 27.08 21.39 -17.21
N GLU A 57 27.31 20.31 -17.95
CA GLU A 57 26.22 19.44 -18.43
C GLU A 57 25.65 18.57 -17.29
N VAL A 58 26.50 18.09 -16.38
CA VAL A 58 26.08 17.27 -15.24
C VAL A 58 25.26 18.07 -14.24
N SER A 59 25.63 19.32 -13.97
CA SER A 59 24.87 20.22 -13.10
C SER A 59 23.45 20.45 -13.64
N ASN A 60 23.33 20.69 -14.95
CA ASN A 60 22.03 20.89 -15.60
C ASN A 60 21.16 19.62 -15.62
N VAL A 61 21.77 18.42 -15.73
CA VAL A 61 21.04 17.14 -15.65
C VAL A 61 20.58 16.87 -14.23
N VAL A 62 21.43 17.10 -13.22
CA VAL A 62 21.06 16.91 -11.80
C VAL A 62 19.97 17.90 -11.40
N ALA A 63 20.07 19.17 -11.80
CA ALA A 63 19.03 20.16 -11.55
C ALA A 63 17.68 19.76 -12.20
N ARG A 64 17.70 19.22 -13.42
CA ARG A 64 16.49 18.67 -14.07
C ARG A 64 15.91 17.49 -13.30
N VAL A 65 16.73 16.50 -12.93
CA VAL A 65 16.27 15.35 -12.15
C VAL A 65 15.69 15.78 -10.81
N LEU A 66 16.31 16.74 -10.11
CA LEU A 66 15.80 17.25 -8.85
C LEU A 66 14.47 18.01 -9.03
N ASN A 67 14.34 18.82 -10.09
CA ASN A 67 13.09 19.52 -10.40
C ASN A 67 11.97 18.56 -10.81
N ASP A 68 12.27 17.56 -11.65
CA ASP A 68 11.33 16.51 -12.05
C ASP A 68 10.90 15.67 -10.85
N THR A 69 11.83 15.41 -9.93
CA THR A 69 11.57 14.71 -8.67
C THR A 69 10.68 15.55 -7.76
N ASN A 70 10.96 16.84 -7.59
CA ASN A 70 10.12 17.75 -6.80
C ASN A 70 8.70 17.84 -7.39
N ALA A 71 8.57 17.99 -8.71
CA ALA A 71 7.28 17.98 -9.38
C ALA A 71 6.56 16.62 -9.22
N GLY A 72 7.31 15.52 -9.24
CA GLY A 72 6.81 14.18 -8.96
C GLY A 72 6.27 14.03 -7.52
N LEU A 73 7.03 14.49 -6.53
CA LEU A 73 6.61 14.50 -5.13
C LEU A 73 5.39 15.40 -4.91
N GLU A 74 5.32 16.56 -5.57
CA GLU A 74 4.16 17.45 -5.47
C GLU A 74 2.91 16.79 -6.04
N ARG A 75 3.01 16.15 -7.22
CA ARG A 75 1.91 15.36 -7.81
C ARG A 75 1.48 14.21 -6.89
N PHE A 76 2.45 13.52 -6.29
CA PHE A 76 2.16 12.43 -5.35
C PHE A 76 1.45 12.96 -4.09
N ASN A 77 1.93 14.07 -3.52
CA ASN A 77 1.34 14.68 -2.33
C ASN A 77 -0.10 15.13 -2.60
N LYS A 78 -0.35 15.80 -3.74
CA LYS A 78 -1.71 16.14 -4.19
C LYS A 78 -2.59 14.90 -4.38
N GLY A 79 -2.04 13.85 -4.98
CA GLY A 79 -2.74 12.56 -5.14
C GLY A 79 -3.16 11.94 -3.80
N MET A 80 -2.25 11.95 -2.82
CA MET A 80 -2.50 11.46 -1.46
C MET A 80 -3.55 12.30 -0.72
N HIS A 81 -3.48 13.63 -0.84
CA HIS A 81 -4.49 14.53 -0.27
C HIS A 81 -5.89 14.18 -0.79
N TRP A 82 -6.04 14.06 -2.11
CA TRP A 82 -7.32 13.73 -2.72
C TRP A 82 -7.80 12.30 -2.41
N PHE A 83 -6.90 11.34 -2.24
CA PHE A 83 -7.25 9.99 -1.81
C PHE A 83 -7.77 9.98 -0.37
N ASN A 84 -7.09 10.69 0.53
CA ASN A 84 -7.50 10.82 1.92
C ASN A 84 -8.87 11.51 2.03
N GLU A 85 -9.07 12.61 1.30
CA GLU A 85 -10.33 13.35 1.32
C GLU A 85 -11.50 12.51 0.78
N LYS A 86 -11.29 11.80 -0.34
CA LYS A 86 -12.28 10.86 -0.87
C LYS A 86 -12.71 9.83 0.17
N ASN A 87 -11.73 9.18 0.82
CA ASN A 87 -12.01 8.14 1.81
C ASN A 87 -12.68 8.71 3.07
N ARG A 88 -12.30 9.91 3.50
CA ARG A 88 -12.93 10.61 4.62
C ARG A 88 -14.42 10.83 4.37
N ILE A 89 -14.76 11.42 3.23
CA ILE A 89 -16.16 11.74 2.87
C ILE A 89 -16.98 10.45 2.69
N ILE A 90 -16.42 9.44 2.01
CA ILE A 90 -17.11 8.14 1.86
C ILE A 90 -17.39 7.53 3.23
N ASN A 91 -16.40 7.48 4.12
CA ASN A 91 -16.59 6.90 5.44
C ASN A 91 -17.65 7.67 6.24
N GLU A 92 -17.60 9.00 6.24
CA GLU A 92 -18.56 9.86 6.94
C GLU A 92 -20.00 9.63 6.45
N LYS A 93 -20.21 9.60 5.13
CA LYS A 93 -21.55 9.41 4.54
C LYS A 93 -22.08 7.98 4.65
N THR A 94 -21.19 6.99 4.65
CA THR A 94 -21.59 5.57 4.69
C THR A 94 -21.73 5.02 6.11
N LYS A 95 -21.16 5.69 7.12
CA LYS A 95 -21.30 5.32 8.54
C LYS A 95 -22.75 5.06 8.98
N PRO A 96 -23.72 5.99 8.79
CA PRO A 96 -25.10 5.74 9.23
C PRO A 96 -25.78 4.60 8.47
N LEU A 97 -25.38 4.34 7.22
CA LEU A 97 -25.90 3.21 6.44
C LEU A 97 -25.34 1.88 6.94
N ASN A 98 -24.06 1.84 7.30
CA ASN A 98 -23.44 0.66 7.90
C ASN A 98 -24.05 0.34 9.27
N GLU A 99 -24.33 1.36 10.08
CA GLU A 99 -25.04 1.21 11.36
C GLU A 99 -26.46 0.66 11.16
N GLN A 100 -27.20 1.14 10.15
CA GLN A 100 -28.52 0.58 9.80
C GLN A 100 -28.44 -0.88 9.37
N ILE A 101 -27.50 -1.24 8.49
CA ILE A 101 -27.28 -2.63 8.08
C ILE A 101 -26.96 -3.50 9.30
N HIS A 102 -26.11 -3.02 10.21
CA HIS A 102 -25.76 -3.77 11.41
C HIS A 102 -26.98 -3.97 12.33
N ALA A 103 -27.79 -2.93 12.54
CA ALA A 103 -29.02 -3.03 13.33
C ALA A 103 -30.03 -4.02 12.73
N ILE A 104 -30.19 -4.04 11.41
CA ILE A 104 -31.05 -5.02 10.72
C ILE A 104 -30.50 -6.44 10.91
N ARG A 105 -29.19 -6.65 10.71
CA ARG A 105 -28.55 -7.95 10.92
C ARG A 105 -28.72 -8.45 12.36
N MET A 106 -28.56 -7.58 13.37
CA MET A 106 -28.83 -7.95 14.76
C MET A 106 -30.26 -8.41 14.99
N LYS A 107 -31.24 -7.70 14.39
CA LYS A 107 -32.66 -8.10 14.47
C LYS A 107 -32.96 -9.39 13.71
N MET A 108 -32.18 -9.70 12.67
CA MET A 108 -32.35 -10.89 11.82
C MET A 108 -31.87 -12.17 12.51
N ASN A 109 -30.94 -12.07 13.47
CA ASN A 109 -30.46 -13.22 14.24
C ASN A 109 -31.60 -13.94 14.99
N GLU A 110 -32.57 -13.19 15.53
CA GLU A 110 -33.69 -13.78 16.28
C GLU A 110 -34.60 -14.66 15.40
N PRO A 111 -35.15 -14.19 14.26
CA PRO A 111 -35.94 -15.04 13.38
C PRO A 111 -35.11 -16.18 12.76
N GLU A 112 -33.82 -15.99 12.47
CA GLU A 112 -32.95 -17.09 11.99
C GLU A 112 -32.78 -18.19 13.02
N VAL A 113 -32.58 -17.83 14.29
CA VAL A 113 -32.49 -18.81 15.38
C VAL A 113 -33.83 -19.52 15.55
N LYS A 114 -34.95 -18.78 15.58
CA LYS A 114 -36.29 -19.37 15.67
C LYS A 114 -36.56 -20.35 14.53
N LEU A 115 -36.18 -19.99 13.30
CA LEU A 115 -36.35 -20.83 12.12
C LEU A 115 -35.65 -22.19 12.24
N LYS A 116 -34.47 -22.24 12.87
CA LYS A 116 -33.70 -23.49 13.04
C LYS A 116 -34.38 -24.53 13.93
N TYR A 117 -35.22 -24.08 14.87
CA TYR A 117 -35.86 -24.95 15.85
C TYR A 117 -37.38 -25.06 15.64
N GLU A 118 -37.95 -24.29 14.70
CA GLU A 118 -39.37 -24.31 14.38
C GLU A 118 -39.71 -25.53 13.53
N THR A 119 -40.82 -26.19 13.84
CA THR A 119 -41.30 -27.40 13.13
C THR A 119 -42.60 -27.14 12.38
N ASP A 120 -43.32 -26.07 12.73
CA ASP A 120 -44.58 -25.69 12.10
C ASP A 120 -44.34 -25.08 10.69
N PRO A 121 -44.87 -25.69 9.61
CA PRO A 121 -44.63 -25.24 8.23
C PRO A 121 -45.15 -23.83 7.95
N GLU A 122 -46.25 -23.41 8.58
CA GLU A 122 -46.79 -22.06 8.39
C GLU A 122 -45.86 -21.02 9.05
N LYS A 123 -45.36 -21.30 10.26
CA LYS A 123 -44.43 -20.41 10.95
C LYS A 123 -43.08 -20.33 10.24
N ILE A 124 -42.56 -21.45 9.75
CA ILE A 124 -41.35 -21.51 8.91
C ILE A 124 -41.50 -20.58 7.70
N LYS A 125 -42.63 -20.64 7.00
CA LYS A 125 -42.91 -19.77 5.85
C LYS A 125 -42.93 -18.30 6.24
N THR A 126 -43.57 -17.94 7.35
CA THR A 126 -43.61 -16.54 7.83
C THR A 126 -42.23 -16.02 8.25
N LEU A 127 -41.43 -16.83 8.94
CA LEU A 127 -40.06 -16.49 9.35
C LEU A 127 -39.15 -16.31 8.14
N ASN A 128 -39.25 -17.19 7.14
CA ASN A 128 -38.52 -17.06 5.88
C ASN A 128 -38.90 -15.77 5.14
N ALA A 129 -40.19 -15.46 5.02
CA ALA A 129 -40.64 -14.23 4.37
C ALA A 129 -40.15 -12.97 5.11
N LEU A 130 -40.08 -13.01 6.44
CA LEU A 130 -39.54 -11.93 7.25
C LEU A 130 -38.03 -11.75 7.00
N ILE A 131 -37.25 -12.83 7.05
CA ILE A 131 -35.80 -12.80 6.78
C ILE A 131 -35.55 -12.27 5.36
N GLU A 132 -36.29 -12.76 4.36
CA GLU A 132 -36.16 -12.30 2.97
C GLU A 132 -36.45 -10.80 2.81
N SER A 133 -37.47 -10.28 3.51
CA SER A 133 -37.76 -8.85 3.55
C SER A 133 -36.60 -8.05 4.15
N MET A 134 -36.02 -8.52 5.25
CA MET A 134 -34.89 -7.86 5.90
C MET A 134 -33.62 -7.89 5.04
N GLU A 135 -33.37 -8.99 4.33
CA GLU A 135 -32.29 -9.09 3.34
C GLU A 135 -32.51 -8.11 2.17
N LYS A 136 -33.75 -7.96 1.71
CA LYS A 136 -34.09 -7.00 0.67
C LYS A 136 -33.81 -5.56 1.13
N ASP A 137 -34.14 -5.22 2.37
CA ASP A 137 -33.83 -3.92 2.94
C ASP A 137 -32.31 -3.67 3.01
N ILE A 138 -31.52 -4.68 3.42
CA ILE A 138 -30.06 -4.61 3.39
C ILE A 138 -29.56 -4.35 1.96
N ARG A 139 -30.05 -5.08 0.96
CA ARG A 139 -29.67 -4.90 -0.45
C ARG A 139 -29.95 -3.48 -0.95
N ILE A 140 -31.10 -2.90 -0.58
CA ILE A 140 -31.46 -1.51 -0.94
C ILE A 140 -30.48 -0.53 -0.29
N ILE A 141 -30.13 -0.72 0.97
CA ILE A 141 -29.18 0.16 1.68
C ILE A 141 -27.76 0.03 1.07
N GLU A 142 -27.35 -1.18 0.69
CA GLU A 142 -26.08 -1.40 -0.01
C GLU A 142 -26.04 -0.71 -1.38
N SER A 143 -27.12 -0.78 -2.17
CA SER A 143 -27.23 -0.04 -3.43
C SER A 143 -27.07 1.47 -3.22
N LYS A 144 -27.77 2.04 -2.23
CA LYS A 144 -27.62 3.47 -1.88
C LYS A 144 -26.19 3.83 -1.47
N LYS A 145 -25.51 2.93 -0.76
CA LYS A 145 -24.11 3.12 -0.36
C LYS A 145 -23.20 3.23 -1.58
N ASP A 146 -23.44 2.41 -2.60
CA ASP A 146 -22.64 2.41 -3.82
C ASP A 146 -22.94 3.62 -4.71
N GLU A 147 -24.19 4.06 -4.78
CA GLU A 147 -24.57 5.33 -5.41
C GLU A 147 -23.83 6.52 -4.76
N ILE A 148 -23.77 6.57 -3.43
CA ILE A 148 -23.05 7.62 -2.70
C ILE A 148 -21.56 7.59 -3.02
N LYS A 149 -20.93 6.40 -3.04
CA LYS A 149 -19.51 6.27 -3.39
C LYS A 149 -19.24 6.79 -4.80
N MET A 150 -20.07 6.41 -5.77
CA MET A 150 -19.94 6.84 -7.16
C MET A 150 -20.13 8.36 -7.30
N ALA A 151 -21.13 8.93 -6.62
CA ALA A 151 -21.36 10.36 -6.62
C ALA A 151 -20.17 11.15 -6.04
N ILE A 152 -19.57 10.66 -4.95
CA ILE A 152 -18.38 11.28 -4.34
C ILE A 152 -17.18 11.16 -5.28
N GLU A 153 -16.98 10.02 -5.93
CA GLU A 153 -15.88 9.84 -6.89
C GLU A 153 -15.98 10.83 -8.06
N ILE A 154 -17.19 11.04 -8.58
CA ILE A 154 -17.46 12.04 -9.62
C ILE A 154 -17.20 13.46 -9.11
N ASP A 155 -17.66 13.80 -7.90
CA ASP A 155 -17.43 15.12 -7.30
C ASP A 155 -15.94 15.43 -7.09
N ILE A 156 -15.17 14.47 -6.56
CA ILE A 156 -13.73 14.59 -6.39
C ILE A 156 -13.02 14.69 -7.75
N ALA A 157 -13.42 13.90 -8.74
CA ALA A 157 -12.86 13.98 -10.09
C ALA A 157 -13.12 15.36 -10.72
N ARG A 158 -14.32 15.92 -10.55
CA ARG A 158 -14.66 17.27 -11.01
C ARG A 158 -13.82 18.33 -10.31
N LYS A 159 -13.65 18.25 -8.99
CA LYS A 159 -12.82 19.20 -8.23
C LYS A 159 -11.36 19.17 -8.67
N ARG A 160 -10.79 17.98 -8.93
CA ARG A 160 -9.42 17.81 -9.44
C ARG A 160 -9.18 18.46 -10.81
N ILE A 161 -10.20 18.56 -11.66
CA ILE A 161 -10.09 19.18 -12.99
C ILE A 161 -10.12 20.71 -12.90
N ASN A 162 -10.75 21.26 -11.86
CA ASN A 162 -10.93 22.69 -11.66
C ASN A 162 -9.83 23.33 -10.78
N GLU A 163 -8.88 22.53 -10.27
CA GLU A 163 -7.65 22.95 -9.57
C GLU A 163 -6.44 22.97 -10.52
#